data_AF-A0A8J7LHR9-F1
#
_entry.id   AF-A0A8J7LHR9-F1
#
_cell.length_a   1.000
_cell.length_b   1.000
_cell.length_c   1.000
_cell.angle_alpha   90.00
_cell.angle_beta   90.00
_cell.angle_gamma   90.00
#
_symmetry.space_group_name_H-M   'P 1'
#
loop_
_entity.id
_entity.type
_entity.pdbx_description
1 polymer ?
#
loop_
_entity_poly.entity_id
_entity_poly.type
_entity_poly.pdbx_seq_one_letter_code
_entity_poly.pdbx_strand_id
1 'polypeptide(L)'
;MVSSLKAKTLVIRESKIVYKSLTRHQLARFVTEEAICLMYKISYEDIYTVECWRYVVYVHAKGVSKFVSYADFPPIIGVQPPAEIDFIKWRRRWRSQHDHTYKKQAPQWWTEFLTQEFQRITSDSEFYSWGKLIELIKFAFHEDTLQELRNSYYANS
;
A
#
# COMPACT_ATOMS: atom_id res chain seq x y z
N MET A 1 -6.84 35.22 -2.83
CA MET A 1 -7.35 34.33 -1.77
C MET A 1 -6.21 33.41 -1.38
N VAL A 2 -5.66 33.57 -0.18
CA VAL A 2 -4.56 32.73 0.30
C VAL A 2 -5.18 31.42 0.78
N SER A 3 -4.98 30.35 0.02
CA SER A 3 -5.36 29.00 0.42
C SER A 3 -4.65 28.67 1.74
N SER A 4 -5.44 28.43 2.78
CA SER A 4 -4.93 27.92 4.06
C SER A 4 -4.36 26.54 3.81
N LEU A 5 -3.03 26.44 3.81
CA LEU A 5 -2.32 25.17 3.89
C LEU A 5 -2.82 24.47 5.17
N LYS A 6 -3.68 23.46 5.02
CA LYS A 6 -4.01 22.56 6.13
C LYS A 6 -2.70 21.92 6.57
N ALA A 7 -2.16 22.39 7.69
CA ALA A 7 -0.97 21.81 8.28
C ALA A 7 -1.24 20.32 8.54
N LYS A 8 -0.41 19.47 7.93
CA LYS A 8 -0.40 18.02 8.16
C LYS A 8 -0.32 17.80 9.66
N THR A 9 -1.37 17.26 10.28
CA THR A 9 -1.30 16.83 11.66
C THR A 9 -0.34 15.64 11.71
N LEU A 10 0.89 15.89 12.15
CA LEU A 10 1.88 14.84 12.36
C LEU A 10 1.41 13.98 13.53
N VAL A 11 0.79 12.84 13.22
CA VAL A 11 0.45 11.83 14.22
C VAL A 11 1.71 11.01 14.49
N ILE A 12 2.54 11.49 15.41
CA ILE A 12 3.69 10.73 15.91
C ILE A 12 3.14 9.61 16.79
N ARG A 13 3.32 8.37 16.36
CA ARG A 13 2.88 7.16 17.07
C ARG A 13 3.96 6.09 16.98
N GLU A 14 4.01 5.21 17.99
CA GLU A 14 4.93 4.08 18.00
C GLU A 14 4.58 3.10 16.86
N SER A 15 5.57 2.67 16.08
CA SER A 15 5.29 1.68 15.03
C SER A 15 4.91 0.34 15.66
N LYS A 16 3.89 -0.30 15.08
CA LYS A 16 3.45 -1.65 15.47
C LYS A 16 4.16 -2.73 14.65
N ILE A 17 5.08 -2.34 13.76
CA ILE A 17 5.81 -3.24 12.87
C ILE A 17 7.11 -3.70 13.54
N VAL A 18 7.28 -5.02 13.66
CA VAL A 18 8.46 -5.66 14.24
C VAL A 18 9.07 -6.62 13.22
N TYR A 19 10.39 -6.50 13.00
CA TYR A 19 11.12 -7.43 12.13
C TYR A 19 11.66 -8.61 12.94
N LYS A 20 11.14 -9.82 12.67
CA LYS A 20 11.51 -11.05 13.41
C LYS A 20 12.65 -11.84 12.74
N SER A 21 13.08 -11.43 11.56
CA SER A 21 14.15 -12.09 10.79
C SER A 21 15.35 -11.15 10.61
N LEU A 22 16.56 -11.68 10.78
CA LEU A 22 17.82 -10.95 10.52
C LEU A 22 17.88 -10.46 9.07
N THR A 23 17.49 -11.32 8.14
CA THR A 23 17.37 -10.95 6.72
C THR A 23 15.96 -10.46 6.45
N ARG A 24 15.84 -9.18 6.07
CA ARG A 24 14.57 -8.59 5.68
C ARG A 24 14.15 -9.09 4.30
N HIS A 25 12.89 -9.47 4.16
CA HIS A 25 12.34 -9.73 2.85
C HIS A 25 12.28 -8.42 2.04
N GLN A 26 12.62 -8.47 0.75
CA GLN A 26 12.70 -7.26 -0.09
C GLN A 26 11.38 -6.47 -0.14
N LEU A 27 10.24 -7.17 -0.23
CA LEU A 27 8.90 -6.56 -0.24
C LEU A 27 8.45 -6.05 1.15
N ALA A 28 9.21 -6.29 2.23
CA ALA A 28 8.86 -5.79 3.56
C ALA A 28 8.83 -4.25 3.61
N ARG A 29 9.52 -3.58 2.69
CA ARG A 29 9.50 -2.12 2.52
C ARG A 29 8.14 -1.55 2.15
N PHE A 30 7.20 -2.38 1.72
CA PHE A 30 5.84 -1.96 1.36
C PHE A 30 4.82 -2.23 2.48
N VAL A 31 5.26 -2.81 3.60
CA VAL A 31 4.36 -3.08 4.73
C VAL A 31 4.18 -1.79 5.53
N THR A 32 2.94 -1.34 5.63
CA THR A 32 2.53 -0.19 6.45
C THR A 32 1.32 -0.55 7.31
N GLU A 33 1.15 0.12 8.45
CA GLU A 33 -0.05 -0.07 9.28
C GLU A 33 -1.31 0.41 8.55
N GLU A 34 -1.23 1.43 7.71
CA GLU A 34 -2.31 1.92 6.84
C GLU A 34 -2.81 0.83 5.89
N ALA A 35 -1.90 0.14 5.22
CA ALA A 35 -2.25 -0.95 4.30
C ALA A 35 -2.95 -2.09 5.05
N ILE A 36 -2.55 -2.36 6.29
CA ILE A 36 -3.17 -3.38 7.14
C ILE A 36 -4.57 -2.96 7.59
N CYS A 37 -4.74 -1.69 7.97
CA CYS A 37 -6.04 -1.12 8.32
C CYS A 37 -7.02 -1.28 7.16
N LEU A 38 -6.59 -0.99 5.93
CA LEU A 38 -7.46 -1.13 4.74
C LEU A 38 -7.69 -2.58 4.35
N MET A 39 -6.64 -3.41 4.34
CA MET A 39 -6.73 -4.83 4.02
C MET A 39 -7.74 -5.57 4.92
N TYR A 40 -7.82 -5.21 6.20
CA TYR A 40 -8.69 -5.86 7.19
C TYR A 40 -9.89 -5.04 7.64
N LYS A 41 -10.05 -3.80 7.15
CA LYS A 41 -11.10 -2.87 7.56
C LYS A 41 -11.14 -2.66 9.09
N ILE A 42 -9.96 -2.46 9.68
CA ILE A 42 -9.77 -2.22 11.12
C ILE A 42 -9.17 -0.84 11.34
N SER A 43 -9.29 -0.31 12.56
CA SER A 43 -8.60 0.92 12.94
C SER A 43 -7.14 0.64 13.32
N TYR A 44 -6.33 1.70 13.36
CA TYR A 44 -4.93 1.57 13.78
C TYR A 44 -4.82 1.09 15.23
N GLU A 45 -5.72 1.54 16.12
CA GLU A 45 -5.74 1.19 17.54
C GLU A 45 -5.95 -0.31 17.76
N ASP A 46 -6.72 -0.94 16.86
CA ASP A 46 -7.02 -2.36 16.91
C ASP A 46 -5.84 -3.26 16.53
N ILE A 47 -4.78 -2.72 15.90
CA ILE A 47 -3.56 -3.48 15.61
C ILE A 47 -2.80 -3.73 16.92
N TYR A 48 -2.48 -4.99 17.24
CA TYR A 48 -1.63 -5.32 18.38
C TYR A 48 -0.16 -5.40 17.96
N THR A 49 0.13 -6.11 16.87
CA THR A 49 1.48 -6.21 16.30
C THR A 49 1.42 -6.65 14.83
N VAL A 50 2.42 -6.23 14.08
CA VAL A 50 2.67 -6.62 12.69
C VAL A 50 4.07 -7.19 12.64
N GLU A 51 4.18 -8.51 12.53
CA GLU A 51 5.48 -9.17 12.55
C GLU A 51 5.93 -9.50 11.13
N CYS A 52 7.01 -8.87 10.70
CA CYS A 52 7.69 -9.14 9.45
C CYS A 52 8.65 -10.32 9.63
N TRP A 53 8.19 -11.52 9.27
CA TRP A 53 9.00 -12.75 9.22
C TRP A 53 9.71 -12.87 7.87
N ARG A 54 10.62 -13.85 7.73
CA ARG A 54 11.46 -13.97 6.52
C ARG A 54 10.67 -14.07 5.20
N TYR A 55 9.50 -14.69 5.21
CA TYR A 55 8.72 -14.97 3.99
C TYR A 55 7.26 -14.52 4.05
N VAL A 56 6.81 -14.06 5.21
CA VAL A 56 5.41 -13.78 5.49
C VAL A 56 5.30 -12.63 6.49
N VAL A 57 4.16 -11.95 6.50
CA VAL A 57 3.81 -10.98 7.53
C VAL A 57 2.74 -11.63 8.40
N TYR A 58 2.94 -11.65 9.70
CA TYR A 58 1.91 -12.04 10.65
C TYR A 58 1.23 -10.78 11.19
N VAL A 59 -0.08 -10.69 11.01
CA VAL A 59 -0.90 -9.59 11.51
C VAL A 59 -1.72 -10.10 12.69
N HIS A 60 -1.50 -9.49 13.84
CA HIS A 60 -2.29 -9.71 15.04
C HIS A 60 -2.99 -8.42 15.45
N ALA A 61 -4.30 -8.43 15.41
CA ALA A 61 -5.17 -7.31 15.70
C ALA A 61 -6.51 -7.81 16.25
N LYS A 62 -7.36 -6.89 16.72
CA LYS A 62 -8.70 -7.23 17.20
C LYS A 62 -9.49 -7.96 16.10
N GLY A 63 -9.86 -9.21 16.37
CA GLY A 63 -10.59 -10.06 15.41
C GLY A 63 -9.76 -10.56 14.22
N VAL A 64 -8.44 -10.31 14.18
CA VAL A 64 -7.55 -10.71 13.09
C VAL A 64 -6.30 -11.39 13.65
N SER A 65 -6.07 -12.65 13.28
CA SER A 65 -4.82 -13.38 13.49
C SER A 65 -4.51 -14.15 12.23
N LYS A 66 -3.70 -13.56 11.34
CA LYS A 66 -3.49 -14.09 9.99
C LYS A 66 -2.07 -13.88 9.49
N PHE A 67 -1.61 -14.86 8.72
CA PHE A 67 -0.40 -14.78 7.92
C PHE A 67 -0.75 -14.28 6.50
N VAL A 68 -0.07 -13.24 6.03
CA VAL A 68 -0.25 -12.66 4.70
C VAL A 68 1.05 -12.60 3.93
N SER A 69 0.95 -12.67 2.60
CA SER A 69 2.12 -12.57 1.75
C SER A 69 2.60 -11.12 1.71
N TYR A 70 3.92 -10.92 1.65
CA TYR A 70 4.44 -9.61 1.30
C TYR A 70 3.95 -9.11 -0.08
N ALA A 71 3.59 -10.02 -0.98
CA ALA A 71 3.02 -9.67 -2.28
C ALA A 71 1.54 -9.24 -2.20
N ASP A 72 0.94 -9.21 -1.01
CA ASP A 72 -0.39 -8.63 -0.84
C ASP A 72 -0.32 -7.10 -0.71
N PHE A 73 0.82 -6.52 -0.34
CA PHE A 73 0.95 -5.09 -0.05
C PHE A 73 1.23 -4.24 -1.31
N PRO A 74 0.53 -3.09 -1.47
CA PRO A 74 0.77 -2.13 -2.53
C PRO A 74 2.11 -1.43 -2.30
N PRO A 75 2.80 -1.01 -3.36
CA PRO A 75 3.98 -0.18 -3.18
C PRO A 75 3.63 1.23 -2.73
N ILE A 76 4.60 1.88 -2.10
CA ILE A 76 4.50 3.24 -1.55
C ILE A 76 5.75 4.04 -1.92
N ILE A 77 5.66 5.37 -1.89
CA ILE A 77 6.82 6.27 -2.00
C ILE A 77 7.62 6.33 -0.69
N GLY A 78 8.77 7.00 -0.68
CA GLY A 78 9.63 7.12 0.51
C GLY A 78 10.47 5.86 0.81
N VAL A 79 10.30 4.80 0.01
CA VAL A 79 11.13 3.59 0.02
C VAL A 79 11.69 3.32 -1.38
N GLN A 80 12.56 2.31 -1.48
CA GLN A 80 13.08 1.89 -2.79
C GLN A 80 11.93 1.49 -3.73
N PRO A 81 11.87 2.03 -4.97
CA PRO A 81 10.82 1.72 -5.92
C PRO A 81 10.67 0.22 -6.20
N PRO A 82 9.51 -0.22 -6.69
CA PRO A 82 9.34 -1.57 -7.19
C PRO A 82 10.34 -1.90 -8.30
N ALA A 83 10.92 -3.10 -8.25
CA ALA A 83 11.74 -3.66 -9.31
C ALA A 83 10.97 -4.77 -10.04
N GLU A 84 11.48 -5.23 -11.18
CA GLU A 84 10.82 -6.25 -12.01
C GLU A 84 10.49 -7.54 -11.23
N ILE A 85 11.37 -7.94 -10.31
CA ILE A 85 11.17 -9.11 -9.45
C ILE A 85 9.93 -8.97 -8.54
N ASP A 86 9.59 -7.74 -8.12
CA ASP A 86 8.40 -7.47 -7.32
C ASP A 86 7.13 -7.65 -8.17
N PHE A 87 7.16 -7.19 -9.42
CA PHE A 87 6.05 -7.38 -10.37
C PHE A 87 5.78 -8.86 -10.65
N ILE A 88 6.83 -9.68 -10.73
CA ILE A 88 6.68 -11.14 -10.89
C ILE A 88 5.99 -11.75 -9.67
N LYS A 89 6.36 -11.34 -8.46
CA LYS A 89 5.75 -11.82 -7.21
C LYS A 89 4.27 -11.44 -7.11
N TRP A 90 3.94 -10.18 -7.42
CA TRP A 90 2.55 -9.71 -7.47
C TRP A 90 1.71 -10.47 -8.49
N ARG A 91 2.18 -10.57 -9.74
CA ARG A 91 1.46 -11.32 -10.78
C ARG A 91 1.25 -12.79 -10.43
N ARG A 92 2.23 -13.43 -9.79
CA ARG A 92 2.09 -14.81 -9.30
C ARG A 92 1.03 -14.90 -8.21
N ARG A 93 0.98 -13.94 -7.29
CA ARG A 93 -0.01 -13.87 -6.21
C ARG A 93 -1.43 -13.68 -6.74
N TRP A 94 -1.64 -12.73 -7.64
CA TRP A 94 -2.97 -12.44 -8.20
C TRP A 94 -3.51 -13.56 -9.07
N ARG A 95 -2.63 -14.36 -9.70
CA ARG A 95 -3.04 -15.57 -10.43
C ARG A 95 -3.51 -16.70 -9.52
N SER A 96 -3.02 -16.78 -8.28
CA SER A 96 -3.38 -17.84 -7.35
C SER A 96 -4.54 -17.49 -6.42
N GLN A 97 -4.99 -16.23 -6.43
CA GLN A 97 -6.22 -15.82 -5.74
C GLN A 97 -7.44 -16.30 -6.53
N HIS A 98 -8.38 -16.96 -5.83
CA HIS A 98 -9.55 -17.62 -6.41
C HIS A 98 -10.69 -16.65 -6.76
N ASP A 99 -10.47 -15.34 -6.65
CA ASP A 99 -11.46 -14.35 -7.04
C ASP A 99 -11.46 -14.19 -8.56
N HIS A 100 -12.45 -14.79 -9.20
CA HIS A 100 -12.62 -14.76 -10.65
C HIS A 100 -12.88 -13.35 -11.18
N THR A 101 -13.31 -12.41 -10.32
CA THR A 101 -13.65 -11.02 -10.65
C THR A 101 -12.41 -10.19 -10.96
N TYR A 102 -11.27 -10.50 -10.34
CA TYR A 102 -10.02 -9.71 -10.44
C TYR A 102 -8.86 -10.52 -11.01
N LYS A 103 -9.14 -11.44 -11.95
CA LYS A 103 -8.11 -12.32 -12.52
C LYS A 103 -6.92 -11.51 -13.03
N LYS A 104 -5.75 -11.75 -12.41
CA LYS A 104 -4.45 -11.14 -12.75
C LYS A 104 -4.31 -9.65 -12.40
N GLN A 105 -5.14 -9.12 -11.51
CA GLN A 105 -5.09 -7.71 -11.08
C GLN A 105 -4.82 -7.55 -9.61
N ALA A 106 -4.43 -6.34 -9.22
CA ALA A 106 -4.34 -5.95 -7.83
C ALA A 106 -5.71 -6.08 -7.13
N PRO A 107 -5.73 -6.46 -5.84
CA PRO A 107 -6.94 -6.42 -5.04
C PRO A 107 -7.54 -5.01 -5.02
N GLN A 108 -8.87 -4.90 -4.99
CA GLN A 108 -9.58 -3.61 -5.01
C GLN A 108 -9.09 -2.61 -3.94
N TRP A 109 -8.75 -3.09 -2.74
CA TRP A 109 -8.28 -2.23 -1.66
C TRP A 109 -6.94 -1.53 -1.96
N TRP A 110 -6.16 -1.98 -2.95
CA TRP A 110 -4.99 -1.23 -3.43
C TRP A 110 -5.39 0.13 -3.98
N THR A 111 -6.49 0.21 -4.72
CA THR A 111 -7.02 1.47 -5.24
C THR A 111 -7.39 2.40 -4.09
N GLU A 112 -8.09 1.88 -3.09
CA GLU A 112 -8.46 2.65 -1.88
C GLU A 112 -7.22 3.17 -1.15
N PHE A 113 -6.19 2.34 -1.00
CA PHE A 113 -4.92 2.73 -0.38
C PHE A 113 -4.24 3.86 -1.16
N LEU A 114 -4.07 3.69 -2.47
CA LEU A 114 -3.39 4.69 -3.32
C LEU A 114 -4.16 6.02 -3.35
N THR A 115 -5.49 5.97 -3.43
CA THR A 115 -6.33 7.17 -3.36
C THR A 115 -6.18 7.90 -2.03
N GLN A 116 -6.14 7.18 -0.90
CA GLN A 116 -5.90 7.81 0.40
C GLN A 116 -4.52 8.44 0.51
N GLU A 117 -3.50 7.80 -0.05
CA GLU A 117 -2.15 8.36 -0.08
C GLU A 117 -2.08 9.62 -0.95
N PHE A 118 -2.80 9.68 -2.08
CA PHE A 118 -2.89 10.90 -2.90
C PHE A 118 -3.51 12.08 -2.17
N GLN A 119 -4.58 11.83 -1.41
CA GLN A 119 -5.23 12.88 -0.61
C GLN A 119 -4.32 13.43 0.50
N ARG A 120 -3.23 12.73 0.83
CA ARG A 120 -2.26 13.13 1.86
C ARG A 120 -1.02 13.79 1.28
N ILE A 121 -0.91 13.92 -0.05
CA ILE A 121 0.22 14.59 -0.70
C ILE A 121 0.24 16.05 -0.28
N THR A 122 1.42 16.55 0.07
CA THR A 122 1.59 17.94 0.52
C THR A 122 2.63 18.73 -0.26
N SER A 123 3.34 18.09 -1.20
CA SER A 123 4.39 18.73 -1.99
C SER A 123 4.44 18.22 -3.43
N ASP A 124 4.90 19.09 -4.33
CA ASP A 124 5.05 18.77 -5.76
C ASP A 124 6.02 17.61 -6.01
N SER A 125 7.03 17.44 -5.14
CA SER A 125 8.00 16.34 -5.26
C SER A 125 7.40 14.99 -4.87
N GLU A 126 6.56 14.95 -3.83
CA GLU A 126 5.74 13.78 -3.49
C GLU A 126 4.76 13.46 -4.62
N PHE A 127 4.11 14.49 -5.17
CA PHE A 127 3.18 14.36 -6.28
C PHE A 127 3.83 13.72 -7.52
N TYR A 128 4.98 14.24 -7.93
CA TYR A 128 5.76 13.69 -9.05
C TYR A 128 6.22 12.24 -8.79
N SER A 129 6.62 11.92 -7.55
CA SER A 129 7.04 10.56 -7.17
C SER A 129 5.89 9.57 -7.23
N TRP A 130 4.71 9.98 -6.80
CA TRP A 130 3.47 9.21 -6.91
C TRP A 130 3.06 8.98 -8.36
N GLY A 131 3.12 10.01 -9.21
CA GLY A 131 2.83 9.88 -10.65
C GLY A 131 3.74 8.85 -11.32
N LYS A 132 5.05 8.87 -11.01
CA LYS A 132 6.00 7.84 -11.47
C LYS A 132 5.65 6.44 -10.96
N LEU A 133 5.25 6.34 -9.70
CA LEU A 133 4.89 5.05 -9.12
C LEU A 133 3.67 4.45 -9.82
N ILE A 134 2.62 5.23 -10.07
CA ILE A 134 1.44 4.77 -10.82
C ILE A 134 1.80 4.31 -12.22
N GLU A 135 2.62 5.07 -12.94
CA GLU A 135 3.04 4.68 -14.28
C GLU A 135 3.79 3.34 -14.28
N LEU A 136 4.61 3.08 -13.25
CA LEU A 136 5.30 1.81 -13.06
C LEU A 136 4.35 0.64 -12.77
N ILE A 137 3.27 0.88 -12.03
CA ILE A 137 2.33 -0.17 -11.60
C ILE A 137 1.05 -0.22 -12.40
N LYS A 138 0.91 0.54 -13.48
CA LYS A 138 -0.35 0.63 -14.25
C LYS A 138 -0.88 -0.73 -14.72
N PHE A 139 0.03 -1.69 -14.95
CA PHE A 139 -0.32 -3.07 -15.33
C PHE A 139 -1.15 -3.80 -14.27
N ALA A 140 -1.19 -3.30 -13.03
CA ALA A 140 -1.92 -3.89 -11.92
C ALA A 140 -3.43 -3.65 -11.98
N PHE A 141 -3.87 -2.68 -12.80
CA PHE A 141 -5.23 -2.15 -12.77
C PHE A 141 -5.90 -2.19 -14.16
N HIS A 142 -7.24 -2.21 -14.18
CA HIS A 142 -8.02 -1.90 -15.38
C HIS A 142 -7.98 -0.40 -15.70
N GLU A 143 -8.26 -0.04 -16.94
CA GLU A 143 -8.29 1.37 -17.38
C GLU A 143 -9.26 2.24 -16.57
N ASP A 144 -10.43 1.70 -16.18
CA ASP A 144 -11.39 2.45 -15.35
C ASP A 144 -10.78 2.84 -13.99
N THR A 145 -10.12 1.90 -13.32
CA THR A 145 -9.41 2.14 -12.06
C THR A 145 -8.21 3.07 -12.24
N LEU A 146 -7.50 2.98 -13.36
CA LEU A 146 -6.45 3.94 -13.69
C LEU A 146 -7.02 5.34 -13.87
N GLN A 147 -8.20 5.46 -14.48
CA GLN A 147 -8.87 6.73 -14.65
C GLN A 147 -9.34 7.31 -13.30
N GLU A 148 -9.85 6.48 -12.39
CA GLU A 148 -10.17 6.90 -11.01
C GLU A 148 -8.93 7.41 -10.27
N LEU A 149 -7.80 6.71 -10.37
CA LEU A 149 -6.54 7.13 -9.78
C LEU A 149 -6.02 8.42 -10.41
N ARG A 150 -6.14 8.59 -11.73
CA ARG A 150 -5.79 9.82 -12.44
C ARG A 150 -6.69 10.99 -12.02
N ASN A 151 -7.99 10.77 -11.91
CA ASN A 151 -8.92 11.80 -11.46
C ASN A 151 -8.60 12.24 -10.02
N SER A 152 -8.28 11.28 -9.15
CA SER A 152 -7.81 11.56 -7.79
C SER A 152 -6.48 12.31 -7.77
N TYR A 153 -5.57 11.99 -8.69
CA TYR A 153 -4.32 12.72 -8.88
C TYR A 153 -4.56 14.17 -9.31
N TYR A 154 -5.39 14.41 -10.33
CA TYR A 154 -5.69 15.77 -10.83
C TYR A 154 -6.53 16.62 -9.87
N ALA A 155 -7.38 16.00 -9.05
CA ALA A 155 -8.16 16.73 -8.05
C ALA A 155 -7.29 17.31 -6.92
N ASN A 156 -6.06 16.80 -6.74
CA ASN A 156 -5.11 17.22 -5.70
C ASN A 156 -3.91 18.00 -6.25
N SER A 157 -3.83 18.25 -7.56
CA SER A 157 -2.86 19.18 -8.19
C SER A 157 -3.43 20.59 -8.32
#